data_AF-A0A946H4S2-F1
#
_entry.id   AF-A0A946H4S2-F1
#
_cell.length_a   1.000
_cell.length_b   1.000
_cell.length_c   1.000
_cell.angle_alpha   90.00
_cell.angle_beta   90.00
_cell.angle_gamma   90.00
#
_symmetry.space_group_name_H-M   'P 1'
#
loop_
_entity.id
_entity.type
_entity.pdbx_description
1 polymer ?
#
loop_
_entity_poly.entity_id
_entity_poly.type
_entity_poly.pdbx_seq_one_letter_code
_entity_poly.pdbx_strand_id
1 'polypeptide(L)'
;MRLAVDTGGTFTDLVIEDGDALRLFKAPTTPANPADGVLDVLATAADALGLSRRGLLERADLLVHGTTTATNAIVTGRTARTAFLTT
;
A
#
# COMPACT_ATOMS: atom_id res chain seq x y z
N MET A 1 1.18 17.21 -1.27
CA MET A 1 1.80 16.08 -0.53
C MET A 1 1.62 14.80 -1.34
N ARG A 2 2.65 13.94 -1.40
CA ARG A 2 2.59 12.66 -2.15
C ARG A 2 2.68 11.49 -1.18
N LEU A 3 1.89 10.46 -1.43
CA LEU A 3 1.91 9.21 -0.66
C LEU A 3 2.35 8.07 -1.56
N ALA A 4 3.22 7.21 -1.07
CA ALA A 4 3.60 5.97 -1.72
C ALA A 4 3.39 4.83 -0.73
N VAL A 5 2.52 3.87 -1.08
CA VAL A 5 2.27 2.68 -0.29
C VAL A 5 2.87 1.46 -0.99
N ASP A 6 3.49 0.57 -0.24
CA ASP A 6 3.90 -0.75 -0.71
C ASP A 6 3.26 -1.84 0.15
N THR A 7 2.60 -2.80 -0.50
CA THR A 7 1.94 -3.91 0.18
C THR A 7 2.77 -5.18 0.03
N GLY A 8 3.46 -5.52 1.12
CA GLY A 8 4.29 -6.72 1.24
C GLY A 8 3.54 -7.94 1.76
N GLY A 9 4.29 -8.97 2.17
CA GLY A 9 3.72 -10.17 2.81
C GLY A 9 3.57 -10.06 4.34
N THR A 10 4.33 -9.17 4.97
CA THR A 10 4.36 -9.02 6.45
C THR A 10 3.88 -7.64 6.87
N PHE A 11 4.34 -6.61 6.18
CA PHE A 11 4.02 -5.22 6.49
C PHE A 11 3.57 -4.48 5.24
N THR A 12 2.66 -3.54 5.45
CA THR A 12 2.30 -2.50 4.51
C THR A 12 3.03 -1.23 4.91
N ASP A 13 3.85 -0.72 4.00
CA ASP A 13 4.71 0.44 4.19
C ASP A 13 4.08 1.67 3.53
N LEU A 14 4.12 2.81 4.20
CA LEU A 14 3.66 4.10 3.66
C LEU A 14 4.76 5.15 3.81
N VAL A 15 5.13 5.76 2.69
CA VAL A 15 6.01 6.93 2.65
C VAL A 15 5.18 8.15 2.30
N ILE A 16 5.36 9.23 3.06
CA ILE A 16 4.75 10.53 2.80
C ILE A 16 5.85 11.56 2.52
N GLU A 17 5.76 12.20 1.36
CA GLU A 17 6.57 13.34 0.95
C GLU A 17 5.74 14.63 1.06
N ASP A 18 6.16 15.56 1.90
CA ASP A 18 5.53 16.87 2.11
C ASP A 18 6.60 17.98 2.15
N GLY A 19 6.85 18.62 1.01
CA GLY A 19 7.99 19.53 0.84
C GLY A 19 9.32 18.77 0.94
N ASP A 20 10.22 19.26 1.80
CA ASP A 20 11.51 18.60 2.07
C ASP A 20 11.41 17.48 3.14
N ALA A 21 10.21 17.24 3.69
CA ALA A 21 10.00 16.24 4.72
C ALA A 21 9.58 14.88 4.13
N LEU A 22 10.30 13.83 4.51
CA LEU A 22 9.93 12.44 4.27
C LEU A 22 9.59 11.75 5.59
N ARG A 23 8.44 11.06 5.64
CA ARG A 23 7.99 10.29 6.80
C ARG A 23 7.62 8.88 6.38
N LEU A 24 7.97 7.90 7.20
CA LEU A 24 7.66 6.50 6.95
C LEU A 24 6.77 5.95 8.07
N PHE A 25 5.74 5.24 7.67
CA PHE A 25 4.79 4.56 8.54
C PHE A 25 4.68 3.11 8.11
N LYS A 26 4.36 2.24 9.08
CA LYS A 26 4.27 0.80 8.87
C LYS A 26 3.09 0.26 9.65
N ALA A 27 2.30 -0.58 9.01
CA ALA A 27 1.27 -1.39 9.64
C ALA A 27 1.43 -2.86 9.23
N PRO A 28 0.98 -3.83 10.04
CA PRO A 28 0.89 -5.22 9.62
C PRO A 28 0.09 -5.35 8.32
N THR A 29 0.54 -6.19 7.38
CA THR A 29 -0.30 -6.53 6.22
C THR A 29 -1.45 -7.40 6.67
N THR A 30 -2.64 -7.19 6.09
CA THR A 30 -3.80 -8.06 6.23
C THR A 30 -3.87 -9.01 5.03
N PRO A 31 -3.35 -10.26 5.09
CA PRO A 31 -3.16 -11.07 3.89
C PRO A 31 -4.47 -11.52 3.24
N ALA A 32 -5.53 -11.65 4.04
CA ALA A 32 -6.87 -11.97 3.55
C ALA A 32 -7.49 -10.83 2.73
N ASN A 33 -7.13 -9.58 3.05
CA ASN A 33 -7.57 -8.40 2.34
C ASN A 33 -6.49 -7.29 2.45
N PRO A 34 -5.54 -7.24 1.50
CA PRO A 34 -4.43 -6.28 1.56
C PRO A 34 -4.85 -4.81 1.61
N ALA A 35 -6.06 -4.49 1.14
CA ALA A 35 -6.61 -3.14 1.23
C ALA A 35 -6.77 -2.67 2.68
N ASP A 36 -7.07 -3.57 3.62
CA ASP A 36 -7.22 -3.20 5.04
C ASP A 36 -5.88 -2.74 5.61
N GLY A 37 -4.77 -3.41 5.28
CA GLY A 37 -3.45 -2.97 5.70
C GLY A 37 -3.04 -1.59 5.15
N VAL A 38 -3.53 -1.23 3.95
CA VAL A 38 -3.36 0.13 3.40
C VAL A 38 -4.18 1.15 4.20
N LEU A 39 -5.41 0.82 4.57
CA LEU A 39 -6.25 1.69 5.38
C LEU A 39 -5.69 1.89 6.80
N ASP A 40 -5.08 0.85 7.37
CA ASP A 40 -4.46 0.87 8.69
C ASP A 40 -3.19 1.72 8.71
N VAL A 41 -2.32 1.61 7.70
CA VAL A 41 -1.12 2.46 7.62
C VAL A 41 -1.48 3.93 7.37
N LEU A 42 -2.55 4.20 6.61
CA LEU A 42 -3.09 5.56 6.43
C LEU A 42 -3.68 6.13 7.73
N ALA A 43 -4.35 5.31 8.54
CA ALA A 43 -4.83 5.70 9.86
C ALA A 43 -3.66 6.03 10.80
N THR A 44 -2.65 5.15 10.85
CA THR A 44 -1.41 5.34 11.63
C THR A 44 -0.71 6.65 11.27
N ALA A 45 -0.61 6.97 9.98
CA ALA A 45 -0.01 8.22 9.52
C ALA A 45 -0.86 9.44 9.86
N ALA A 46 -2.19 9.35 9.72
CA ALA A 46 -3.10 10.44 10.06
C ALA A 46 -3.00 10.79 11.55
N ASP A 47 -3.04 9.79 12.43
CA ASP A 47 -2.92 9.96 13.88
C ASP A 47 -1.58 10.61 14.26
N ALA A 48 -0.48 10.12 13.68
CA ALA A 48 0.86 10.68 13.93
C ALA A 48 1.03 12.14 13.43
N LEU A 49 0.21 12.56 12.47
CA LEU A 49 0.18 13.93 11.94
C LEU A 49 -0.88 14.81 12.62
N GLY A 50 -1.66 14.27 13.56
CA GLY A 50 -2.76 14.99 14.21
C GLY A 50 -3.91 15.33 13.24
N LEU A 51 -4.12 14.50 12.22
CA LEU A 51 -5.13 14.68 11.18
C LEU A 51 -6.18 13.57 11.25
N SER A 52 -7.37 13.83 10.72
CA SER A 52 -8.26 12.73 10.32
C SER A 52 -7.74 12.07 9.04
N ARG A 53 -8.08 10.79 8.82
CA ARG A 53 -7.75 10.10 7.55
C ARG A 53 -8.29 10.85 6.33
N ARG A 54 -9.48 11.45 6.44
CA ARG A 54 -10.05 12.32 5.39
C ARG A 54 -9.15 13.54 5.15
N GLY A 55 -8.78 14.26 6.20
CA GLY A 55 -7.93 15.45 6.08
C GLY A 55 -6.52 15.14 5.55
N LEU A 56 -5.98 13.97 5.86
CA LEU A 56 -4.73 13.48 5.24
C LEU A 56 -4.91 13.30 3.73
N LEU A 57 -5.96 12.59 3.31
CA LEU A 57 -6.23 12.32 1.90
C LEU A 57 -6.62 13.57 1.10
N GLU A 58 -7.28 14.55 1.71
CA GLU A 58 -7.60 15.84 1.06
C GLU A 58 -6.34 16.67 0.74
N ARG A 59 -5.26 16.48 1.50
CA ARG A 59 -3.95 17.12 1.24
C ARG A 59 -3.09 16.34 0.23
N ALA A 60 -3.51 15.14 -0.14
CA ALA A 60 -2.77 14.26 -1.03
C ALA A 60 -3.04 14.61 -2.50
N ASP A 61 -1.98 14.89 -3.25
CA ASP A 61 -2.09 15.17 -4.70
C ASP A 61 -1.88 13.90 -5.54
N LEU A 62 -1.22 12.90 -4.95
CA LEU A 62 -0.88 11.63 -5.60
C LEU A 62 -0.78 10.52 -4.56
N LEU A 63 -1.37 9.37 -4.87
CA LEU A 63 -1.14 8.09 -4.20
C LEU A 63 -0.52 7.11 -5.18
N VAL A 64 0.74 6.73 -4.95
CA VAL A 64 1.41 5.64 -5.65
C VAL A 64 1.16 4.35 -4.87
N HIS A 65 0.62 3.32 -5.52
CA HIS A 65 0.38 2.02 -4.90
C HIS A 65 1.28 0.95 -5.53
N GLY A 66 2.31 0.55 -4.79
CA GLY A 66 3.13 -0.62 -5.05
C GLY A 66 2.56 -1.85 -4.34
N THR A 67 2.71 -3.01 -4.98
CA THR A 67 2.37 -4.28 -4.36
C THR A 67 3.21 -5.40 -4.92
N THR A 68 3.48 -6.40 -4.07
CA THR A 68 4.16 -7.64 -4.43
C THR A 68 3.20 -8.77 -4.79
N THR A 69 1.87 -8.54 -4.78
CA THR A 69 0.86 -9.60 -4.99
C THR A 69 1.06 -10.37 -6.30
N ALA A 70 1.27 -9.68 -7.42
CA ALA A 70 1.43 -10.32 -8.73
C ALA A 70 2.70 -11.18 -8.78
N THR A 71 3.83 -10.63 -8.36
CA THR A 71 5.11 -11.34 -8.34
C THR A 71 5.05 -12.55 -7.40
N ASN A 72 4.46 -12.40 -6.22
CA ASN A 72 4.28 -13.51 -5.27
C ASN A 72 3.35 -14.59 -5.83
N ALA A 73 2.30 -14.23 -6.58
CA ALA A 73 1.43 -15.20 -7.23
C ALA A 73 2.22 -16.07 -8.23
N ILE A 74 3.11 -15.47 -9.03
CA ILE A 74 3.98 -16.19 -9.97
C ILE A 74 4.94 -17.10 -9.22
N VAL A 75 5.69 -16.56 -8.24
CA VAL A 75 6.73 -17.31 -7.51
C VAL A 75 6.14 -18.47 -6.70
N THR A 76 4.93 -18.31 -6.15
CA THR A 76 4.27 -19.35 -5.34
C THR A 76 3.34 -20.26 -6.14
N GLY A 77 3.27 -20.11 -7.46
CA GLY A 77 2.38 -20.91 -8.32
C GLY A 77 0.89 -20.69 -8.06
N ARG A 78 0.52 -19.55 -7.45
CA ARG A 78 -0.87 -19.16 -7.13
C ARG A 78 -1.45 -18.24 -8.21
N THR A 79 -1.23 -18.57 -9.48
CA THR A 79 -1.81 -17.85 -10.61
C THR A 79 -3.16 -18.44 -11.00
N ALA A 80 -3.97 -17.67 -11.74
CA ALA A 80 -5.21 -18.18 -12.30
C ALA A 80 -4.95 -19.33 -13.28
N ARG A 81 -5.87 -20.31 -13.33
CA ARG A 81 -5.85 -21.36 -14.35
C ARG A 81 -5.95 -20.72 -15.73
N THR A 82 -4.94 -20.95 -16.57
CA THR A 82 -4.79 -20.30 -17.87
C THR A 82 -4.40 -21.34 -18.93
N ALA A 83 -4.90 -21.19 -20.16
CA ALA A 83 -4.53 -22.02 -21.30
C ALA A 83 -3.93 -21.15 -22.42
N PHE A 84 -2.92 -21.66 -23.13
CA PHE A 84 -2.34 -21.02 -24.30
C PHE A 84 -2.66 -21.86 -25.54
N LEU A 85 -3.40 -21.28 -26.49
CA LEU A 85 -3.68 -21.91 -27.79
C LEU A 85 -2.87 -21.19 -28.86
N THR A 86 -2.18 -21.96 -29.69
CA THR A 86 -1.37 -21.48 -30.81
C THR A 86 -1.62 -22.34 -32.04
N THR A 87 -1.31 -21.82 -33.23
CA THR A 87 -1.52 -22.47 -34.54
C THR A 87 -0.48 -23.53 -34.83
#